data_AF-A0A7C7GLJ8-F1
#
_entry.id   AF-A0A7C7GLJ8-F1
#
_cell.length_a   1.000
_cell.length_b   1.000
_cell.length_c   1.000
_cell.angle_alpha   90.00
_cell.angle_beta   90.00
_cell.angle_gamma   90.00
#
_symmetry.space_group_name_H-M   'P 1'
#
loop_
_entity.id
_entity.type
_entity.pdbx_description
1 polymer ?
#
loop_
_entity_poly.entity_id
_entity_poly.type
_entity_poly.pdbx_seq_one_letter_code
_entity_poly.pdbx_strand_id
1 'polypeptide(L)'
;MRVDTANKMLKLIEEPTEKTVILFVSEKANRLLPTILSRLQRVHISRLSDSDSALGISKITGVSIEKAQGWAHLTDGNIASAIRLSKTGSETSDLQLFSTWMRACWSRDGVGIMKGSNEFSTLGREGQKKFLAYALHMVRQCILGNYGVEKLVRLTEGEQSFISKFQRFIHEKNIVSLSALIEAAHKDIAGNVNAKVIFFDLSVQVHT
;
A
#
# COMPACT_ATOMS: atom_id res chain seq x y z
N MET A 1 1.79 8.34 17.80
CA MET A 1 1.02 9.03 18.85
C MET A 1 1.73 10.33 19.17
N ARG A 2 1.01 11.44 19.40
CA ARG A 2 1.63 12.71 19.83
C ARG A 2 2.10 12.56 21.28
N VAL A 3 3.26 13.10 21.61
CA VAL A 3 3.86 12.98 22.96
C VAL A 3 2.94 13.56 24.04
N ASP A 4 2.29 14.69 23.74
CA ASP A 4 1.42 15.39 24.69
C ASP A 4 0.17 14.59 25.06
N THR A 5 -0.37 13.82 24.12
CA THR A 5 -1.50 12.91 24.35
C THR A 5 -1.06 11.65 25.09
N ALA A 6 0.16 11.18 24.80
CA ALA A 6 0.73 9.97 25.39
C ALA A 6 0.85 10.07 26.92
N ASN A 7 1.36 11.20 27.42
CA ASN A 7 1.57 11.40 28.85
C ASN A 7 0.25 11.46 29.64
N LYS A 8 -0.80 12.06 29.05
CA LYS A 8 -2.14 12.08 29.67
C LYS A 8 -2.78 10.70 29.75
N MET A 9 -2.51 9.84 28.77
CA MET A 9 -3.00 8.46 28.78
C MET A 9 -2.32 7.56 29.81
N LEU A 10 -1.11 7.89 30.27
CA LEU A 10 -0.38 7.04 31.23
C LEU A 10 -1.18 6.80 32.51
N LYS A 11 -1.84 7.83 33.05
CA LYS A 11 -2.65 7.71 34.27
C LYS A 11 -3.81 6.72 34.10
N LEU A 12 -4.46 6.72 32.94
CA LEU A 12 -5.56 5.81 32.61
C LEU A 12 -5.09 4.37 32.36
N ILE A 13 -3.86 4.19 31.88
CA ILE A 13 -3.28 2.87 31.64
C ILE A 13 -2.81 2.25 32.97
N GLU A 14 -2.27 3.06 33.88
CA GLU A 14 -1.84 2.62 35.21
C GLU A 14 -3.02 2.27 36.13
N GLU A 15 -4.05 3.11 36.12
CA GLU A 15 -5.21 2.99 36.99
C GLU A 15 -6.49 3.03 36.13
N PRO A 16 -6.77 1.97 35.36
CA PRO A 16 -8.01 1.92 34.59
C PRO A 16 -9.21 1.88 35.53
N THR A 17 -10.30 2.55 35.14
CA THR A 17 -11.55 2.50 35.88
C THR A 17 -12.09 1.08 35.98
N GLU A 18 -12.92 0.80 37.00
CA GLU A 18 -13.51 -0.53 37.17
C GLU A 18 -14.22 -1.02 35.89
N LYS A 19 -14.13 -2.33 35.65
CA LYS A 19 -14.74 -3.02 34.49
C LYS A 19 -14.32 -2.47 33.12
N THR A 20 -13.12 -1.88 33.03
CA THR A 20 -12.60 -1.31 31.78
C THR A 20 -11.49 -2.17 31.20
N VAL A 21 -11.60 -2.48 29.89
CA VAL A 21 -10.54 -3.13 29.11
C VAL A 21 -10.07 -2.17 28.04
N ILE A 22 -8.76 -1.87 28.00
CA ILE A 22 -8.17 -0.98 27.01
C ILE A 22 -7.41 -1.83 25.99
N LEU A 23 -7.81 -1.73 24.72
CA LEU A 23 -7.17 -2.44 23.61
C LEU A 23 -6.35 -1.44 22.77
N PHE A 24 -5.04 -1.69 22.67
CA PHE A 24 -4.14 -0.94 21.81
C PHE A 24 -3.78 -1.74 20.58
N VAL A 25 -3.86 -1.11 19.41
CA VAL A 25 -3.43 -1.67 18.12
C VAL A 25 -2.37 -0.77 17.51
N SER A 26 -1.23 -1.33 17.12
CA SER A 26 -0.13 -0.59 16.49
C SER A 26 0.59 -1.44 15.47
N GLU A 27 0.79 -0.89 14.26
CA GLU A 27 1.63 -1.50 13.23
C GLU A 27 3.14 -1.36 13.55
N LYS A 28 3.50 -0.35 14.36
CA LYS A 28 4.90 -0.02 14.69
C LYS A 28 5.05 0.16 16.19
N ALA A 29 4.96 -0.94 16.93
CA ALA A 29 5.05 -0.94 18.39
C ALA A 29 6.35 -0.30 18.91
N ASN A 30 7.45 -0.41 18.16
CA ASN A 30 8.74 0.22 18.47
C ASN A 30 8.73 1.76 18.44
N ARG A 31 7.69 2.40 17.88
CA ARG A 31 7.51 3.86 17.90
C ARG A 31 6.68 4.35 19.09
N LEU A 32 6.17 3.43 19.93
CA LEU A 32 5.47 3.80 21.15
C LEU A 32 6.48 4.16 22.24
N LEU A 33 6.06 5.03 23.16
CA LEU A 33 6.91 5.40 24.30
C LEU A 33 7.21 4.15 25.15
N PRO A 34 8.47 3.95 25.60
CA PRO A 34 8.83 2.83 26.46
C PRO A 34 7.97 2.73 27.72
N THR A 35 7.55 3.87 28.28
CA THR A 35 6.69 3.96 29.46
C THR A 35 5.29 3.39 29.24
N ILE A 36 4.77 3.47 28.02
CA ILE A 36 3.49 2.85 27.66
C ILE A 36 3.70 1.36 27.45
N LEU A 37 4.75 0.98 26.69
CA LEU A 37 5.05 -0.42 26.40
C LEU A 37 5.25 -1.26 27.66
N SER A 38 5.83 -0.68 28.73
CA SER A 38 6.05 -1.39 29.99
C SER A 38 4.77 -1.70 30.77
N ARG A 39 3.64 -1.07 30.43
CA ARG A 39 2.33 -1.23 31.12
C ARG A 39 1.31 -1.99 30.28
N LEU A 40 1.70 -2.49 29.10
CA LEU A 40 0.84 -3.24 28.21
C LEU A 40 1.23 -4.71 28.16
N GLN A 41 0.24 -5.59 28.16
CA GLN A 41 0.44 -6.98 27.74
C GLN A 41 0.54 -7.02 26.22
N ARG A 42 1.72 -7.38 25.71
CA ARG A 42 1.99 -7.45 24.27
C ARG A 42 1.54 -8.78 23.72
N VAL A 43 0.64 -8.74 22.74
CA VAL A 43 0.29 -9.87 21.89
C VAL A 43 0.80 -9.57 20.49
N HIS A 44 1.79 -10.33 20.02
CA HIS A 44 2.28 -10.18 18.66
C HIS A 44 1.38 -10.99 17.71
N ILE A 45 0.75 -10.30 16.77
CA ILE A 45 -0.02 -10.94 15.71
C ILE A 45 0.92 -11.17 14.53
N SER A 46 1.44 -12.39 14.44
CA SER A 46 2.23 -12.82 13.30
C SER A 46 1.38 -12.85 12.03
N ARG A 47 2.04 -12.65 10.88
CA ARG A 47 1.40 -12.84 9.60
C ARG A 47 0.98 -14.30 9.43
N LEU A 48 -0.20 -14.51 8.86
CA LEU A 48 -0.69 -15.82 8.46
C LEU A 48 0.15 -16.39 7.31
N SER A 49 0.29 -17.72 7.27
CA SER A 49 0.84 -18.38 6.09
C SER A 49 -0.04 -18.08 4.86
N ASP A 50 0.53 -18.18 3.66
CA ASP A 50 -0.26 -17.97 2.44
C ASP A 50 -1.37 -19.04 2.30
N SER A 51 -1.14 -20.26 2.80
CA SER A 51 -2.16 -21.32 2.89
C SER A 51 -3.30 -20.98 3.85
N ASP A 52 -3.00 -20.50 5.06
CA ASP A 52 -4.03 -20.12 6.04
C ASP A 52 -4.82 -18.90 5.57
N SER A 53 -4.11 -17.94 4.96
CA SER A 53 -4.71 -16.78 4.31
C SER A 53 -5.69 -17.21 3.22
N ALA A 54 -5.29 -18.14 2.34
CA ALA A 54 -6.14 -18.66 1.28
C ALA A 54 -7.39 -19.35 1.81
N LEU A 55 -7.27 -20.18 2.86
CA LEU A 55 -8.40 -20.81 3.53
C LEU A 55 -9.38 -19.76 4.09
N GLY A 56 -8.87 -18.74 4.76
CA GLY A 56 -9.67 -17.64 5.29
C GLY A 56 -10.39 -16.86 4.18
N ILE A 57 -9.67 -16.53 3.10
CA ILE A 57 -10.22 -15.81 1.94
C ILE A 57 -11.33 -16.63 1.27
N SER A 58 -11.08 -17.92 0.98
CA SER A 58 -12.07 -18.80 0.37
C SER A 58 -13.34 -18.89 1.23
N LYS A 59 -13.19 -19.07 2.55
CA LYS A 59 -14.32 -19.13 3.48
C LYS A 59 -15.14 -17.84 3.53
N ILE A 60 -14.50 -16.67 3.47
CA ILE A 60 -15.18 -15.37 3.56
C ILE A 60 -15.84 -14.96 2.24
N THR A 61 -15.20 -15.28 1.11
CA THR A 61 -15.60 -14.77 -0.20
C THR A 61 -16.38 -15.78 -1.04
N GLY A 62 -16.34 -17.07 -0.68
CA GLY A 62 -17.00 -18.16 -1.40
C GLY A 62 -16.28 -18.61 -2.68
N VAL A 63 -15.07 -18.11 -2.95
CA VAL A 63 -14.28 -18.53 -4.12
C VAL A 63 -13.55 -19.84 -3.89
N SER A 64 -13.13 -20.50 -4.98
CA SER A 64 -12.33 -21.72 -4.91
C SER A 64 -10.98 -21.48 -4.20
N ILE A 65 -10.41 -22.54 -3.62
CA ILE A 65 -9.15 -22.44 -2.87
C ILE A 65 -7.99 -22.01 -3.77
N GLU A 66 -7.98 -22.43 -5.04
CA GLU A 66 -6.97 -22.05 -6.03
C GLU A 66 -7.02 -20.55 -6.31
N LYS A 67 -8.24 -19.99 -6.48
CA LYS A 67 -8.43 -18.55 -6.66
C LYS A 67 -8.04 -17.77 -5.40
N ALA A 68 -8.36 -18.30 -4.23
CA ALA A 68 -7.98 -17.71 -2.94
C ALA A 68 -6.47 -17.74 -2.71
N GLN A 69 -5.76 -18.79 -3.14
CA GLN A 69 -4.30 -18.87 -3.13
C GLN A 69 -3.68 -17.79 -4.02
N GLY A 70 -4.21 -17.60 -5.23
CA GLY A 70 -3.80 -16.49 -6.10
C GLY A 70 -3.94 -15.14 -5.41
N TRP A 71 -5.08 -14.88 -4.77
CA TRP A 71 -5.30 -13.62 -4.04
C TRP A 71 -4.43 -13.48 -2.79
N ALA A 72 -4.20 -14.56 -2.04
CA ALA A 72 -3.29 -14.55 -0.89
C ALA A 72 -1.86 -14.18 -1.33
N HIS A 73 -1.38 -14.77 -2.42
CA HIS A 73 -0.07 -14.44 -3.00
C HIS A 73 0.01 -12.98 -3.46
N LEU A 74 -1.00 -12.50 -4.20
CA LEU A 74 -1.07 -11.13 -4.72
C LEU A 74 -1.11 -10.08 -3.61
N THR A 75 -1.82 -10.36 -2.52
CA THR A 75 -2.06 -9.41 -1.44
C THR A 75 -1.08 -9.57 -0.28
N ASP A 76 -0.03 -10.38 -0.45
CA ASP A 76 0.96 -10.67 0.57
C ASP A 76 0.29 -11.12 1.88
N GLY A 77 -0.66 -12.06 1.79
CA GLY A 77 -1.40 -12.63 2.92
C GLY A 77 -2.38 -11.66 3.59
N ASN A 78 -2.56 -10.45 3.06
CA ASN A 78 -3.51 -9.48 3.60
C ASN A 78 -4.94 -9.84 3.20
N ILE A 79 -5.61 -10.62 4.05
CA ILE A 79 -7.00 -11.06 3.85
C ILE A 79 -7.95 -9.90 3.56
N ALA A 80 -7.80 -8.75 4.25
CA ALA A 80 -8.66 -7.59 4.00
C ALA A 80 -8.49 -7.01 2.59
N SER A 81 -7.26 -6.99 2.08
CA SER A 81 -6.97 -6.62 0.69
C SER A 81 -7.54 -7.64 -0.30
N ALA A 82 -7.42 -8.94 -0.01
CA ALA A 82 -7.97 -9.99 -0.86
C ALA A 82 -9.50 -9.96 -0.93
N ILE A 83 -10.19 -9.71 0.19
CA ILE A 83 -11.65 -9.53 0.21
C ILE A 83 -12.08 -8.30 -0.59
N ARG A 84 -11.31 -7.21 -0.56
CA ARG A 84 -11.60 -6.05 -1.42
C ARG A 84 -11.44 -6.40 -2.89
N LEU A 85 -10.37 -7.13 -3.23
CA LEU A 85 -10.14 -7.65 -4.58
C LEU A 85 -11.34 -8.49 -5.05
N SER A 86 -11.88 -9.35 -4.17
CA SER A 86 -13.04 -10.19 -4.47
C SER A 86 -14.30 -9.40 -4.78
N LYS A 87 -14.55 -8.32 -4.02
CA LYS A 87 -15.77 -7.50 -4.12
C LYS A 87 -15.75 -6.53 -5.29
N THR A 88 -14.57 -6.02 -5.64
CA THR A 88 -14.44 -4.98 -6.65
C THR A 88 -14.45 -5.58 -8.07
N GLY A 89 -14.32 -6.91 -8.20
CA GLY A 89 -14.40 -7.63 -9.48
C GLY A 89 -13.34 -7.26 -10.50
N SER A 90 -12.47 -6.29 -10.21
CA SER A 90 -11.57 -5.69 -11.17
C SER A 90 -10.36 -5.11 -10.45
N GLU A 91 -9.22 -5.75 -10.70
CA GLU A 91 -7.87 -5.16 -10.73
C GLU A 91 -7.75 -4.01 -11.76
N THR A 92 -8.81 -3.83 -12.55
CA THR A 92 -8.87 -2.99 -13.73
C THR A 92 -8.97 -1.50 -13.41
N SER A 93 -9.21 -1.04 -12.17
CA SER A 93 -9.15 0.40 -11.86
C SER A 93 -7.73 0.87 -11.52
N ASP A 94 -7.07 0.21 -10.57
CA ASP A 94 -5.76 0.65 -10.06
C ASP A 94 -4.67 0.44 -11.12
N LEU A 95 -4.70 -0.70 -11.83
CA LEU A 95 -3.80 -0.95 -12.97
C LEU A 95 -4.03 0.03 -14.12
N GLN A 96 -5.28 0.35 -14.46
CA GLN A 96 -5.57 1.32 -15.54
C GLN A 96 -5.15 2.73 -15.14
N LEU A 97 -5.42 3.13 -13.91
CA LEU A 97 -5.02 4.42 -13.37
C LEU A 97 -3.49 4.54 -13.35
N PHE A 98 -2.79 3.52 -12.85
CA PHE A 98 -1.33 3.45 -12.88
C PHE A 98 -0.79 3.48 -14.31
N SER A 99 -1.35 2.67 -15.21
CA SER A 99 -0.93 2.63 -16.62
C SER A 99 -1.10 3.97 -17.32
N THR A 100 -2.21 4.65 -17.08
CA THR A 100 -2.53 5.95 -17.68
C THR A 100 -1.62 7.03 -17.12
N TRP A 101 -1.43 7.05 -15.80
CA TRP A 101 -0.53 7.97 -15.11
C TRP A 101 0.92 7.80 -15.58
N MET A 102 1.44 6.58 -15.61
CA MET A 102 2.82 6.31 -16.03
C MET A 102 3.03 6.67 -17.51
N ARG A 103 2.06 6.39 -18.40
CA ARG A 103 2.17 6.85 -19.80
C ARG A 103 2.25 8.37 -19.90
N ALA A 104 1.40 9.09 -19.18
CA ALA A 104 1.41 10.56 -19.20
C ALA A 104 2.73 11.15 -18.68
N CYS A 105 3.31 10.56 -17.62
CA CYS A 105 4.61 10.97 -17.09
C CYS A 105 5.73 10.77 -18.11
N TRP A 106 5.80 9.58 -18.73
CA TRP A 106 6.87 9.26 -19.70
C TRP A 106 6.73 9.97 -21.04
N SER A 107 5.50 10.25 -21.49
CA SER A 107 5.26 11.01 -22.72
C SER A 107 5.35 12.53 -22.52
N ARG A 108 5.62 13.00 -21.29
CA ARG A 108 5.59 14.42 -20.90
C ARG A 108 4.27 15.10 -21.29
N ASP A 109 3.17 14.37 -21.21
CA ASP A 109 1.84 14.91 -21.51
C ASP A 109 1.35 15.75 -20.33
N GLY A 110 1.64 17.06 -20.37
CA GLY A 110 1.23 17.99 -19.31
C GLY A 110 -0.29 18.06 -19.10
N VAL A 111 -1.09 17.84 -20.15
CA VAL A 111 -2.55 17.79 -20.05
C VAL A 111 -2.96 16.50 -19.33
N GLY A 112 -2.36 15.37 -19.70
CA GLY A 112 -2.54 14.08 -19.05
C GLY A 112 -2.17 14.10 -17.56
N ILE A 113 -1.02 14.71 -17.21
CA ILE A 113 -0.56 14.85 -15.82
C ILE A 113 -1.54 15.68 -14.99
N MET A 114 -2.03 16.79 -15.53
CA MET A 114 -3.01 17.65 -14.85
C MET A 114 -4.37 16.95 -14.68
N LYS A 115 -4.83 16.22 -15.70
CA LYS A 115 -6.05 15.39 -15.60
C LYS A 115 -5.90 14.31 -14.54
N GLY A 116 -4.80 13.57 -14.55
CA GLY A 116 -4.50 12.55 -13.54
C GLY A 116 -4.47 13.12 -12.12
N SER A 117 -3.82 14.27 -11.92
CA SER A 117 -3.78 14.95 -10.61
C SER A 117 -5.17 15.29 -10.08
N ASN A 118 -6.10 15.66 -10.95
CA ASN A 118 -7.50 15.88 -10.57
C ASN A 118 -8.22 14.56 -10.24
N GLU A 119 -8.02 13.52 -11.06
CA GLU A 119 -8.60 12.20 -10.83
C GLU A 119 -8.15 11.61 -9.48
N PHE A 120 -6.86 11.67 -9.15
CA PHE A 120 -6.34 11.23 -7.84
C PHE A 120 -6.98 11.97 -6.67
N SER A 121 -7.32 13.25 -6.83
CA SER A 121 -7.98 14.02 -5.78
C SER A 121 -9.38 13.49 -5.43
N THR A 122 -10.06 12.82 -6.36
CA THR A 122 -11.41 12.25 -6.15
C THR A 122 -11.42 10.97 -5.31
N LEU A 123 -10.29 10.25 -5.21
CA LEU A 123 -10.18 8.97 -4.50
C LEU A 123 -10.30 9.09 -2.98
N GLY A 124 -10.23 10.31 -2.44
CA GLY A 124 -10.08 10.57 -1.02
C GLY A 124 -8.73 10.07 -0.48
N ARG A 125 -8.42 10.46 0.76
CA ARG A 125 -7.08 10.25 1.34
C ARG A 125 -6.65 8.78 1.43
N GLU A 126 -7.54 7.90 1.90
CA GLU A 126 -7.22 6.48 2.01
C GLU A 126 -7.12 5.80 0.64
N GLY A 127 -7.91 6.25 -0.35
CA GLY A 127 -7.80 5.80 -1.73
C GLY A 127 -6.47 6.21 -2.38
N GLN A 128 -6.03 7.45 -2.16
CA GLN A 128 -4.72 7.95 -2.62
C GLN A 128 -3.56 7.17 -2.00
N LYS A 129 -3.58 6.94 -0.68
CA LYS A 129 -2.57 6.12 0.00
C LYS A 129 -2.55 4.69 -0.55
N LYS A 130 -3.73 4.09 -0.76
CA LYS A 130 -3.86 2.77 -1.37
C LYS A 130 -3.24 2.74 -2.77
N PHE A 131 -3.52 3.74 -3.60
CA PHE A 131 -2.94 3.85 -4.94
C PHE A 131 -1.42 3.99 -4.90
N LEU A 132 -0.87 4.84 -4.02
CA LEU A 132 0.60 5.00 -3.91
C LEU A 132 1.28 3.72 -3.41
N ALA A 133 0.64 2.99 -2.48
CA ALA A 133 1.12 1.66 -2.08
C ALA A 133 1.08 0.64 -3.24
N TYR A 134 0.03 0.70 -4.07
CA TYR A 134 -0.08 -0.09 -5.29
C TYR A 134 1.01 0.26 -6.32
N ALA A 135 1.26 1.56 -6.55
CA ALA A 135 2.32 2.04 -7.43
C ALA A 135 3.70 1.55 -6.95
N LEU A 136 3.97 1.62 -5.65
CA LEU A 136 5.22 1.10 -5.06
C LEU A 136 5.35 -0.42 -5.24
N HIS A 137 4.25 -1.17 -5.11
CA HIS A 137 4.22 -2.60 -5.43
C HIS A 137 4.60 -2.85 -6.89
N MET A 138 3.93 -2.19 -7.85
CA MET A 138 4.24 -2.33 -9.28
C MET A 138 5.70 -2.02 -9.61
N VAL A 139 6.23 -0.95 -9.03
CA VAL A 139 7.62 -0.52 -9.17
C VAL A 139 8.58 -1.58 -8.61
N ARG A 140 8.28 -2.16 -7.44
CA ARG A 140 9.04 -3.29 -6.87
C ARG A 140 9.00 -4.54 -7.75
N GLN A 141 7.85 -4.86 -8.36
CA GLN A 141 7.73 -6.04 -9.23
C GLN A 141 8.55 -5.90 -10.51
N CYS A 142 8.71 -4.68 -11.04
CA CYS A 142 9.60 -4.42 -12.17
C CYS A 142 11.07 -4.77 -11.85
N ILE A 143 11.51 -4.55 -10.59
CA ILE A 143 12.84 -4.97 -10.13
C ILE A 143 12.97 -6.49 -10.14
N LEU A 144 12.04 -7.17 -9.47
CA LEU A 144 12.12 -8.62 -9.30
C LEU A 144 12.15 -9.34 -10.65
N GLY A 145 11.40 -8.85 -11.63
CA GLY A 145 11.46 -9.30 -13.02
C GLY A 145 12.81 -9.04 -13.69
N ASN A 146 13.34 -7.81 -13.62
CA ASN A 146 14.63 -7.45 -14.22
C ASN A 146 15.83 -8.23 -13.65
N TYR A 147 15.78 -8.61 -12.37
CA TYR A 147 16.83 -9.39 -11.69
C TYR A 147 16.63 -10.91 -11.78
N GLY A 148 15.67 -11.38 -12.58
CA GLY A 148 15.51 -12.81 -12.88
C GLY A 148 14.95 -13.66 -11.74
N VAL A 149 14.29 -13.04 -10.75
CA VAL A 149 13.69 -13.76 -9.61
C VAL A 149 12.19 -13.94 -9.85
N GLU A 150 11.85 -14.58 -10.97
CA GLU A 150 10.47 -14.77 -11.45
C GLU A 150 9.56 -15.44 -10.41
N LYS A 151 10.10 -16.34 -9.58
CA LYS A 151 9.36 -17.04 -8.52
C LYS A 151 8.85 -16.14 -7.40
N LEU A 152 9.37 -14.91 -7.26
CA LEU A 152 8.92 -13.94 -6.25
C LEU A 152 7.96 -12.91 -6.82
N VAL A 153 7.68 -12.96 -8.12
CA VAL A 153 6.79 -12.01 -8.78
C VAL A 153 5.36 -12.28 -8.34
N ARG A 154 4.70 -11.22 -7.86
CA ARG A 154 3.34 -11.22 -7.33
C ARG A 154 2.49 -10.29 -8.17
N LEU A 155 2.18 -10.75 -9.37
CA LEU A 155 1.45 -10.00 -10.36
C LEU A 155 0.28 -10.81 -10.88
N THR A 156 -0.78 -10.10 -11.22
CA THR A 156 -1.91 -10.67 -11.94
C THR A 156 -1.54 -10.79 -13.41
N GLU A 157 -2.28 -11.57 -14.21
CA GLU A 157 -1.98 -11.71 -15.65
C GLU A 157 -1.99 -10.35 -16.38
N GLY A 158 -2.91 -9.47 -16.01
CA GLY A 158 -3.00 -8.12 -16.57
C GLY A 158 -1.78 -7.26 -16.20
N GLU A 159 -1.34 -7.33 -14.94
CA GLU A 159 -0.18 -6.59 -14.48
C GLU A 159 1.13 -7.12 -15.07
N GLN A 160 1.26 -8.44 -15.22
CA GLN A 160 2.39 -9.09 -15.89
C GLN A 160 2.50 -8.61 -17.35
N SER A 161 1.37 -8.56 -18.07
CA SER A 161 1.31 -8.06 -19.44
C SER A 161 1.74 -6.59 -19.53
N PHE A 162 1.31 -5.76 -18.57
CA PHE A 162 1.74 -4.37 -18.50
C PHE A 162 3.25 -4.24 -18.21
N ILE A 163 3.75 -4.90 -17.16
CA ILE A 163 5.14 -4.82 -16.72
C ILE A 163 6.09 -5.32 -17.80
N SER A 164 5.75 -6.39 -18.54
CA SER A 164 6.60 -6.88 -19.64
C SER A 164 6.94 -5.79 -20.68
N LYS A 165 6.01 -4.84 -20.89
CA LYS A 165 6.19 -3.71 -21.81
C LYS A 165 6.88 -2.54 -21.11
N PHE A 166 6.55 -2.32 -19.83
CA PHE A 166 6.94 -1.15 -19.06
C PHE A 166 8.31 -1.27 -18.37
N GLN A 167 8.78 -2.49 -18.08
CA GLN A 167 10.04 -2.76 -17.37
C GLN A 167 11.27 -2.08 -17.99
N ARG A 168 11.26 -1.84 -19.31
CA ARG A 168 12.35 -1.12 -20.01
C ARG A 168 12.55 0.32 -19.52
N PHE A 169 11.51 0.91 -18.95
CA PHE A 169 11.48 2.29 -18.49
C PHE A 169 11.87 2.41 -17.00
N ILE A 170 11.85 1.30 -16.26
CA ILE A 170 12.25 1.23 -14.86
C ILE A 170 13.51 0.37 -14.77
N HIS A 171 14.65 1.00 -14.51
CA HIS A 171 15.96 0.35 -14.47
C HIS A 171 16.71 0.69 -13.17
N GLU A 172 17.82 0.01 -12.93
CA GLU A 172 18.65 0.16 -11.71
C GLU A 172 19.00 1.62 -11.35
N LYS A 173 19.11 2.51 -12.35
CA LYS A 173 19.49 3.92 -12.13
C LYS A 173 18.34 4.83 -11.67
N ASN A 174 17.07 4.52 -11.96
CA ASN A 174 15.93 5.39 -11.64
C ASN A 174 14.99 4.79 -10.59
N ILE A 175 15.12 3.50 -10.32
CA ILE A 175 14.20 2.78 -9.44
C ILE A 175 14.23 3.27 -7.99
N VAL A 176 15.42 3.56 -7.47
CA VAL A 176 15.60 4.00 -6.08
C VAL A 176 14.99 5.40 -5.89
N SER A 177 15.27 6.31 -6.83
CA SER A 177 14.68 7.66 -6.80
C SER A 177 13.17 7.61 -6.97
N LEU A 178 12.66 6.85 -7.94
CA LEU A 178 11.22 6.69 -8.15
C LEU A 178 10.50 6.13 -6.92
N SER A 179 11.06 5.10 -6.29
CA SER A 179 10.49 4.50 -5.07
C SER A 179 10.46 5.53 -3.94
N ALA A 180 11.54 6.28 -3.75
CA ALA A 180 11.63 7.31 -2.72
C ALA A 180 10.62 8.46 -2.95
N LEU A 181 10.39 8.87 -4.21
CA LEU A 181 9.40 9.88 -4.57
C LEU A 181 7.98 9.41 -4.24
N ILE A 182 7.64 8.17 -4.58
CA ILE A 182 6.32 7.58 -4.27
C ILE A 182 6.13 7.45 -2.75
N GLU A 183 7.16 7.05 -2.02
CA GLU A 183 7.12 6.98 -0.54
C GLU A 183 6.96 8.35 0.11
N ALA A 184 7.64 9.37 -0.40
CA ALA A 184 7.49 10.76 0.05
C ALA A 184 6.07 11.27 -0.19
N ALA A 185 5.54 11.09 -1.40
CA ALA A 185 4.16 11.42 -1.73
C ALA A 185 3.16 10.71 -0.78
N HIS A 186 3.38 9.42 -0.49
CA HIS A 186 2.52 8.67 0.42
C HIS A 186 2.55 9.27 1.84
N LYS A 187 3.74 9.66 2.32
CA LYS A 187 3.90 10.34 3.63
C LYS A 187 3.18 11.69 3.66
N ASP A 188 3.27 12.47 2.59
CA ASP A 188 2.67 13.81 2.52
C ASP A 188 1.14 13.76 2.45
N ILE A 189 0.58 12.81 1.69
CA ILE A 189 -0.86 12.52 1.69
C ILE A 189 -1.31 12.10 3.10
N ALA A 190 -0.56 11.25 3.79
CA ALA A 190 -0.85 10.88 5.18
C ALA A 190 -0.76 12.08 6.15
N GLY A 191 0.07 13.08 5.83
CA GLY A 191 0.20 14.35 6.53
C GLY A 191 -0.89 15.38 6.25
N ASN A 192 -1.87 15.07 5.38
CA ASN A 192 -2.93 15.99 4.91
C ASN A 192 -2.40 17.18 4.07
N VAL A 193 -1.32 16.98 3.34
CA VAL A 193 -0.85 17.95 2.33
C VAL A 193 -1.76 17.87 1.08
N ASN A 194 -1.82 18.95 0.29
CA ASN A 194 -2.72 19.05 -0.86
C ASN A 194 -2.41 17.98 -1.93
N ALA A 195 -3.35 17.05 -2.14
CA ALA A 195 -3.16 15.92 -3.04
C ALA A 195 -2.89 16.35 -4.50
N LYS A 196 -3.57 17.38 -5.02
CA LYS A 196 -3.36 17.80 -6.42
C LYS A 196 -1.93 18.27 -6.65
N VAL A 197 -1.38 19.03 -5.71
CA VAL A 197 0.00 19.51 -5.78
C VAL A 197 0.98 18.34 -5.70
N ILE A 198 0.78 17.42 -4.74
CA ILE A 198 1.65 16.23 -4.58
C ILE A 198 1.66 15.37 -5.85
N PHE A 199 0.48 15.03 -6.39
CA PHE A 199 0.43 14.16 -7.57
C PHE A 199 0.97 14.85 -8.81
N PHE A 200 0.80 16.16 -8.95
CA PHE A 200 1.40 16.93 -10.04
C PHE A 200 2.93 16.94 -9.93
N ASP A 201 3.45 17.30 -8.76
CA ASP A 201 4.89 17.35 -8.48
C ASP A 201 5.55 15.97 -8.65
N LEU A 202 4.95 14.93 -8.07
CA LEU A 202 5.35 13.54 -8.26
C LEU A 202 5.43 13.18 -9.75
N SER A 203 4.40 13.52 -10.54
CA SER A 203 4.35 13.18 -11.97
C SER A 203 5.46 13.86 -12.79
N VAL A 204 5.86 15.08 -12.40
CA VAL A 204 6.95 15.81 -13.05
C VAL A 204 8.31 15.21 -12.66
N GLN A 205 8.50 14.90 -11.38
CA GLN A 205 9.76 14.37 -10.85
C GLN A 205 10.04 12.93 -11.27
N VAL A 206 9.02 12.11 -11.53
CA VAL A 206 9.16 10.73 -12.03
C VAL A 206 10.04 10.64 -13.29
N HIS A 207 10.12 11.72 -14.07
CA HIS A 207 10.88 11.76 -15.31
C HIS A 207 12.23 12.49 -15.22
N THR A 208 12.55 13.10 -14.07
CA THR A 208 13.77 13.91 -13.89
C THR A 208 14.88 13.05 -13.30
#